data_AF-A0A1H1RZ32-F1
#
_entry.id   AF-A0A1H1RZ32-F1
#
_cell.length_a   1.000
_cell.length_b   1.000
_cell.length_c   1.000
_cell.angle_alpha   90.00
_cell.angle_beta   90.00
_cell.angle_gamma   90.00
#
_symmetry.space_group_name_H-M   'P 1'
#
loop_
_entity.id
_entity.type
_entity.pdbx_description
1 polymer ?
#
loop_
_entity_poly.entity_id
_entity_poly.type
_entity_poly.pdbx_seq_one_letter_code
_entity_poly.pdbx_strand_id
1 'polypeptide(L)'
;MKYAFVLGTSAYIVPHGVISYANHETSNPIIKINSIYHDNEPGSFLSVDLDIKDMHGNGVIVKNNTTLGTGIKILTEQNSVKVFGADGHVIIHVHQIDDETAMSLQLNITAELERNAPIAVIRIFGDFMTHDLRISAENEKLFINDDGYATSALAGNDLRFTTAGVVL
;
A
#
# COMPACT_ATOMS: atom_id res chain seq x y z
N MET A 1 -3.22 -15.57 9.07
CA MET A 1 -3.69 -14.93 7.81
C MET A 1 -2.57 -14.02 7.34
N LYS A 2 -2.35 -13.90 6.02
CA LYS A 2 -1.25 -13.09 5.46
C LYS A 2 -1.79 -12.18 4.36
N TYR A 3 -1.20 -11.00 4.21
CA TYR A 3 -1.44 -10.07 3.11
C TYR A 3 -0.20 -10.05 2.23
N ALA A 4 -0.39 -9.82 0.92
CA ALA A 4 0.69 -9.47 0.03
C ALA A 4 0.54 -8.01 -0.39
N PHE A 5 1.55 -7.18 -0.14
CA PHE A 5 1.63 -5.82 -0.63
C PHE A 5 2.53 -5.75 -1.86
N VAL A 6 1.98 -5.30 -2.98
CA VAL A 6 2.70 -5.12 -4.24
C VAL A 6 2.96 -3.64 -4.45
N LEU A 7 4.23 -3.24 -4.45
CA LEU A 7 4.70 -1.87 -4.69
C LEU A 7 5.73 -1.89 -5.82
N GLY A 8 5.40 -1.29 -6.96
CA GLY A 8 6.21 -1.46 -8.17
C GLY A 8 6.32 -2.93 -8.57
N THR A 9 7.54 -3.44 -8.75
CA THR A 9 7.85 -4.86 -8.99
C THR A 9 8.23 -5.63 -7.74
N SER A 10 8.02 -5.05 -6.56
CA SER A 10 8.27 -5.74 -5.31
C SER A 10 6.97 -6.23 -4.66
N ALA A 11 7.03 -7.42 -4.05
CA ALA A 11 5.95 -8.01 -3.29
C ALA A 11 6.43 -8.36 -1.88
N TYR A 12 5.66 -7.96 -0.89
CA TYR A 12 5.97 -8.14 0.54
C TYR A 12 4.82 -8.89 1.21
N ILE A 13 5.12 -10.06 1.77
CA ILE A 13 4.12 -10.96 2.35
C ILE A 13 4.24 -10.93 3.87
N VAL A 14 3.21 -10.44 4.55
CA VAL A 14 3.24 -10.16 5.99
C VAL A 14 1.94 -10.60 6.68
N PRO A 15 1.96 -10.99 7.96
CA PRO A 15 0.78 -11.44 8.69
C PRO A 15 -0.27 -10.34 8.92
N HIS A 16 0.15 -9.07 8.93
CA HIS A 16 -0.71 -7.94 9.23
C HIS A 16 -0.97 -7.09 7.99
N GLY A 17 -2.21 -6.62 7.81
CA GLY A 17 -2.58 -5.69 6.74
C GLY A 17 -2.11 -4.26 7.03
N VAL A 18 -0.88 -4.08 7.51
CA VAL A 18 -0.35 -2.79 7.96
C VAL A 18 1.02 -2.54 7.36
N ILE A 19 1.20 -1.35 6.79
CA ILE A 19 2.49 -0.77 6.46
C ILE A 19 2.77 0.32 7.48
N SER A 20 3.96 0.30 8.09
CA SER A 20 4.38 1.31 9.05
C SER A 20 5.57 2.10 8.54
N TYR A 21 5.68 3.34 9.01
CA TYR A 21 6.96 4.05 9.04
C TYR A 21 7.69 3.68 10.33
N ALA A 22 8.99 3.43 10.25
CA ALA A 22 9.82 3.23 11.43
C ALA A 22 11.09 4.08 11.39
N ASN A 23 11.36 4.71 12.53
CA ASN A 23 12.67 5.25 12.88
C ASN A 23 13.18 4.54 14.15
N HIS A 24 14.44 4.73 14.52
CA HIS A 24 15.17 3.98 15.56
C HIS A 24 14.40 3.66 16.86
N GLU A 25 13.37 4.44 17.20
CA GLU A 25 12.61 4.30 18.46
C GLU A 25 11.10 4.12 18.27
N THR A 26 10.54 4.39 17.08
CA THR A 26 9.08 4.39 16.87
C THR A 26 8.67 3.69 15.59
N SER A 27 7.52 3.01 15.65
CA SER A 27 6.85 2.41 14.49
C SER A 27 5.42 2.91 14.43
N ASN A 28 5.11 3.74 13.43
CA ASN A 28 3.82 4.37 13.26
C ASN A 28 3.11 3.76 12.03
N PRO A 29 1.90 3.19 12.17
CA PRO A 29 1.12 2.72 11.02
C PRO A 29 0.79 3.88 10.07
N ILE A 30 1.09 3.71 8.79
CA ILE A 30 0.85 4.72 7.74
C ILE A 30 -0.21 4.28 6.73
N ILE A 31 -0.34 2.96 6.52
CA ILE A 31 -1.39 2.35 5.72
C ILE A 31 -1.90 1.15 6.51
N LYS A 32 -3.21 1.06 6.68
CA LYS A 32 -3.85 -0.10 7.31
C LYS A 32 -5.06 -0.53 6.52
N ILE A 33 -5.11 -1.82 6.20
CA ILE A 33 -6.25 -2.50 5.60
C ILE A 33 -7.18 -2.92 6.73
N ASN A 34 -8.38 -2.32 6.79
CA ASN A 34 -9.39 -2.61 7.80
C ASN A 34 -10.31 -3.77 7.37
N SER A 35 -10.66 -3.81 6.08
CA SER A 35 -11.44 -4.88 5.46
C SER A 35 -11.01 -5.07 4.02
N ILE A 36 -11.23 -6.28 3.49
CA ILE A 36 -11.00 -6.63 2.09
C ILE A 36 -12.34 -6.92 1.41
N TYR A 37 -12.33 -6.82 0.10
CA TYR A 37 -13.45 -7.20 -0.76
C TYR A 37 -13.48 -8.72 -0.98
N HIS A 38 -14.67 -9.29 -1.04
CA HIS A 38 -14.94 -10.70 -1.29
C HIS A 38 -16.08 -10.82 -2.32
N ASP A 39 -15.80 -11.41 -3.49
CA ASP A 39 -16.79 -11.58 -4.57
C ASP A 39 -18.06 -12.33 -4.14
N ASN A 40 -17.93 -13.18 -3.13
CA ASN A 40 -18.95 -14.05 -2.58
C ASN A 40 -19.63 -13.49 -1.32
N GLU A 41 -19.28 -12.29 -0.87
CA GLU A 41 -19.89 -11.63 0.29
C GLU A 41 -20.55 -10.31 -0.11
N PRO A 42 -21.89 -10.27 -0.21
CA PRO A 42 -22.62 -9.05 -0.55
C PRO A 42 -22.32 -7.92 0.44
N GLY A 43 -21.92 -6.77 -0.09
CA GLY A 43 -21.61 -5.59 0.72
C GLY A 43 -20.21 -5.61 1.33
N SER A 44 -19.37 -6.60 1.02
CA SER A 44 -17.93 -6.51 1.30
C SER A 44 -17.29 -5.40 0.45
N PHE A 45 -16.27 -4.74 1.00
CA PHE A 45 -15.50 -3.72 0.29
C PHE A 45 -14.12 -3.56 0.94
N LEU A 46 -13.17 -3.07 0.15
CA LEU A 46 -11.86 -2.67 0.63
C LEU A 46 -11.99 -1.38 1.46
N SER A 47 -11.62 -1.44 2.73
CA SER A 47 -11.56 -0.29 3.63
C SER A 47 -10.14 -0.06 4.09
N VAL A 48 -9.66 1.18 3.99
CA VAL A 48 -8.30 1.57 4.36
C VAL A 48 -8.27 2.78 5.28
N ASP A 49 -7.27 2.77 6.15
CA ASP A 49 -6.81 3.92 6.91
C ASP A 49 -5.46 4.37 6.34
N LEU A 50 -5.29 5.69 6.22
CA LEU A 50 -4.05 6.33 5.79
C LEU A 50 -3.67 7.43 6.77
N ASP A 51 -2.39 7.50 7.09
CA ASP A 51 -1.77 8.60 7.82
C ASP A 51 -0.44 8.95 7.12
N ILE A 52 -0.57 9.75 6.07
CA ILE A 52 0.52 10.14 5.17
C ILE A 52 0.45 11.65 4.91
N LYS A 53 1.33 12.15 4.06
CA LYS A 53 1.33 13.54 3.56
C LYS A 53 1.38 13.53 2.04
N ASP A 54 0.84 14.59 1.43
CA ASP A 54 1.09 14.84 0.01
C ASP A 54 2.53 15.34 -0.23
N MET A 55 2.88 15.55 -1.50
CA MET A 55 4.21 16.03 -1.90
C MET A 55 4.50 17.49 -1.52
N HIS A 56 3.52 18.22 -0.99
CA HIS A 56 3.68 19.55 -0.41
C HIS A 56 3.81 19.50 1.13
N GLY A 57 3.74 18.31 1.73
CA GLY A 57 3.80 18.09 3.17
C GLY A 57 2.46 18.29 3.90
N ASN A 58 1.35 18.48 3.18
CA ASN A 58 0.02 18.57 3.79
C ASN A 58 -0.43 17.19 4.28
N GLY A 59 -1.00 17.12 5.48
CA GLY A 59 -1.48 15.86 6.04
C GLY A 59 -2.67 15.27 5.27
N VAL A 60 -2.57 13.99 4.94
CA VAL A 60 -3.59 13.20 4.25
C VAL A 60 -4.00 12.08 5.20
N ILE A 61 -5.04 12.36 5.99
CA ILE A 61 -5.60 11.42 6.94
C ILE A 61 -6.90 10.86 6.35
N VAL A 62 -6.92 9.54 6.16
CA VAL A 62 -8.09 8.79 5.72
C VAL A 62 -8.42 7.76 6.79
N LYS A 63 -9.69 7.70 7.19
CA LYS A 63 -10.23 6.73 8.14
C LYS A 63 -11.43 6.03 7.53
N ASN A 64 -11.37 4.72 7.38
CA ASN A 64 -12.40 3.91 6.71
C ASN A 64 -12.86 4.54 5.37
N ASN A 65 -11.92 4.87 4.49
CA ASN A 65 -12.16 5.52 3.20
C ASN A 65 -12.80 6.92 3.25
N THR A 66 -12.87 7.55 4.42
CA THR A 66 -13.36 8.92 4.59
C THR A 66 -12.23 9.84 5.02
N THR A 67 -12.27 11.11 4.63
CA THR A 67 -11.29 12.11 5.07
C THR A 67 -11.95 13.22 5.86
N LEU A 68 -11.17 13.79 6.79
CA LEU A 68 -11.53 15.00 7.54
C LEU A 68 -10.90 16.27 6.92
N GLY A 69 -10.03 16.11 5.92
CA GLY A 69 -9.29 17.20 5.29
C GLY A 69 -10.09 17.90 4.19
N THR A 70 -9.87 19.20 4.05
CA THR A 70 -10.32 19.95 2.85
C THR A 70 -9.27 19.82 1.74
N GLY A 71 -9.70 19.84 0.48
CA GLY A 71 -8.78 19.74 -0.67
C GLY A 71 -8.31 18.33 -1.02
N ILE A 72 -8.81 17.30 -0.34
CA ILE A 72 -8.57 15.89 -0.70
C ILE A 72 -9.86 15.32 -1.28
N LYS A 73 -9.75 14.60 -2.40
CA LYS A 73 -10.86 13.84 -2.98
C LYS A 73 -10.56 12.35 -2.85
N ILE A 74 -11.55 11.58 -2.39
CA ILE A 74 -11.47 10.12 -2.34
C ILE A 74 -12.47 9.55 -3.34
N LEU A 75 -12.02 8.61 -4.17
CA LEU A 75 -12.85 7.77 -5.01
C LEU A 75 -12.76 6.33 -4.52
N THR A 76 -13.90 5.77 -4.15
CA THR A 76 -14.02 4.40 -3.64
C THR A 76 -14.79 3.53 -4.62
N GLU A 77 -14.20 2.40 -4.96
CA GLU A 77 -14.83 1.27 -5.64
C GLU A 77 -14.79 0.06 -4.69
N GLN A 78 -15.46 -1.04 -5.03
CA GLN A 78 -15.55 -2.20 -4.13
C GLN A 78 -14.18 -2.73 -3.71
N ASN A 79 -13.22 -2.81 -4.64
CA ASN A 79 -11.89 -3.34 -4.42
C ASN A 79 -10.79 -2.27 -4.42
N SER A 80 -11.12 -0.98 -4.46
CA SER A 80 -10.14 0.07 -4.76
C SER A 80 -10.46 1.39 -4.07
N VAL A 81 -9.42 2.04 -3.52
CA VAL A 81 -9.48 3.36 -2.89
C VAL A 81 -8.42 4.25 -3.51
N LYS A 82 -8.85 5.32 -4.19
CA LYS A 82 -7.96 6.33 -4.79
C LYS A 82 -8.10 7.66 -4.04
N VAL A 83 -6.98 8.23 -3.65
CA VAL A 83 -6.91 9.53 -2.98
C VAL A 83 -6.20 10.52 -3.89
N PHE A 84 -6.84 11.66 -4.11
CA PHE A 84 -6.36 12.72 -4.97
C PHE A 84 -6.08 13.99 -4.17
N GLY A 85 -5.03 14.71 -4.56
CA GLY A 85 -4.74 16.06 -4.10
C GLY A 85 -5.68 17.10 -4.69
N ALA A 86 -5.53 18.35 -4.23
CA ALA A 86 -6.40 19.47 -4.63
C ALA A 86 -6.27 19.86 -6.12
N ASP A 87 -5.10 19.60 -6.71
CA ASP A 87 -4.76 19.78 -8.12
C ASP A 87 -5.19 18.57 -9.00
N GLY A 88 -5.73 17.51 -8.40
CA GLY A 88 -6.18 16.31 -9.08
C GLY A 88 -5.11 15.23 -9.30
N HIS A 89 -3.87 15.37 -8.82
CA HIS A 89 -2.89 14.27 -8.89
C HIS A 89 -3.28 13.12 -7.94
N VAL A 90 -2.89 11.89 -8.29
CA VAL A 90 -3.09 10.73 -7.40
C VAL A 90 -2.00 10.73 -6.35
N ILE A 91 -2.37 10.89 -5.09
CA ILE A 91 -1.44 10.77 -3.95
C ILE A 91 -1.17 9.29 -3.70
N ILE A 92 -2.25 8.50 -3.61
CA ILE A 92 -2.16 7.06 -3.40
C ILE A 92 -3.39 6.36 -3.98
N HIS A 93 -3.17 5.19 -4.56
CA HIS A 93 -4.17 4.22 -4.99
C HIS A 93 -3.88 2.89 -4.32
N VAL A 94 -4.81 2.45 -3.48
CA VAL A 94 -4.78 1.12 -2.86
C VAL A 94 -5.81 0.25 -3.57
N HIS A 95 -5.35 -0.82 -4.20
CA HIS A 95 -6.17 -1.71 -5.04
C HIS A 95 -5.99 -3.15 -4.61
N GLN A 96 -7.07 -3.80 -4.20
CA GLN A 96 -7.10 -5.25 -4.09
C GLN A 96 -7.29 -5.86 -5.48
N ILE A 97 -6.28 -6.56 -5.97
CA ILE A 97 -6.33 -7.25 -7.25
C ILE A 97 -6.89 -8.66 -7.07
N ASP A 98 -7.63 -9.15 -8.07
CA ASP A 98 -8.14 -10.52 -8.09
C ASP A 98 -7.03 -11.55 -8.37
N ASP A 99 -7.35 -12.83 -8.17
CA ASP A 99 -6.39 -13.93 -8.32
C ASP A 99 -5.84 -14.01 -9.76
N GLU A 100 -6.68 -13.77 -10.77
CA GLU A 100 -6.27 -13.80 -12.19
C GLU A 100 -5.21 -12.72 -12.47
N THR A 101 -5.47 -11.49 -12.02
CA THR A 101 -4.55 -10.36 -12.14
C THR A 101 -3.30 -10.59 -11.30
N ALA A 102 -3.41 -11.17 -10.10
CA ALA A 102 -2.26 -11.52 -9.27
C ALA A 102 -1.35 -12.57 -9.94
N MET A 103 -1.93 -13.56 -10.63
CA MET A 103 -1.18 -14.58 -11.37
C MET A 103 -0.55 -14.04 -12.67
N SER A 104 -0.91 -12.84 -13.11
CA SER A 104 -0.25 -12.14 -14.23
C SER A 104 1.00 -11.35 -13.82
N LEU A 105 1.34 -11.31 -12.52
CA LEU A 105 2.55 -10.66 -12.01
C LEU A 105 3.82 -11.40 -12.45
N GLN A 106 4.98 -10.81 -12.19
CA GLN A 106 6.27 -11.43 -12.50
C GLN A 106 6.41 -12.80 -11.81
N LEU A 107 7.07 -13.76 -12.49
CA LEU A 107 7.13 -15.16 -12.09
C LEU A 107 7.65 -15.37 -10.65
N ASN A 108 8.61 -14.56 -10.22
CA ASN A 108 9.15 -14.62 -8.87
C ASN A 108 8.14 -14.17 -7.81
N ILE A 109 7.26 -13.23 -8.15
CA ILE A 109 6.17 -12.79 -7.26
C ILE A 109 5.11 -13.88 -7.18
N THR A 110 4.65 -14.39 -8.33
CA THR A 110 3.59 -15.41 -8.36
C THR A 110 4.01 -16.67 -7.60
N ALA A 111 5.25 -17.13 -7.74
CA ALA A 111 5.77 -18.26 -6.97
C ALA A 111 5.72 -18.03 -5.44
N GLU A 112 6.02 -16.82 -4.97
CA GLU A 112 5.92 -16.49 -3.54
C GLU A 112 4.46 -16.34 -3.07
N LEU A 113 3.57 -15.84 -3.93
CA LEU A 113 2.13 -15.79 -3.64
C LEU A 113 1.56 -17.20 -3.49
N GLU A 114 1.87 -18.12 -4.42
CA GLU A 114 1.45 -19.53 -4.35
C GLU A 114 1.97 -20.21 -3.09
N ARG A 115 3.24 -19.98 -2.75
CA ARG A 115 3.88 -20.56 -1.56
C ARG A 115 3.23 -20.10 -0.26
N ASN A 116 2.86 -18.82 -0.17
CA ASN A 116 2.39 -18.23 1.08
C ASN A 116 0.86 -18.13 1.19
N ALA A 117 0.14 -18.26 0.08
CA ALA A 117 -1.32 -18.17 -0.03
C ALA A 117 -1.90 -17.01 0.79
N PRO A 118 -1.56 -15.74 0.46
CA PRO A 118 -2.13 -14.58 1.15
C PRO A 118 -3.64 -14.51 0.93
N ILE A 119 -4.37 -13.96 1.89
CA ILE A 119 -5.83 -13.81 1.82
C ILE A 119 -6.27 -12.68 0.87
N ALA A 120 -5.34 -11.77 0.57
CA ALA A 120 -5.54 -10.66 -0.36
C ALA A 120 -4.19 -10.18 -0.90
N VAL A 121 -4.18 -9.76 -2.16
CA VAL A 121 -3.06 -9.08 -2.81
C VAL A 121 -3.43 -7.62 -3.00
N ILE A 122 -2.71 -6.74 -2.31
CA ILE A 122 -2.95 -5.30 -2.28
C ILE A 122 -1.85 -4.60 -3.08
N ARG A 123 -2.20 -4.08 -4.24
CA ARG A 123 -1.33 -3.22 -5.03
C ARG A 123 -1.43 -1.77 -4.52
N ILE A 124 -0.29 -1.15 -4.29
CA ILE A 124 -0.18 0.26 -3.90
C ILE A 124 0.56 1.01 -4.99
N PHE A 125 -0.04 2.11 -5.45
CA PHE A 125 0.52 3.02 -6.44
C PHE A 125 0.42 4.47 -5.93
N GLY A 126 1.38 5.31 -6.26
CA GLY A 126 1.34 6.76 -5.98
C GLY A 126 2.66 7.35 -5.50
N ASP A 127 2.66 8.65 -5.24
CA ASP A 127 3.78 9.44 -4.73
C ASP A 127 3.31 10.24 -3.51
N PHE A 128 3.83 9.89 -2.34
CA PHE A 128 3.41 10.45 -1.07
C PHE A 128 4.57 10.52 -0.08
N MET A 129 4.39 11.33 0.96
CA MET A 129 5.37 11.44 2.04
C MET A 129 4.85 10.76 3.31
N THR A 130 5.74 10.19 4.11
CA THR A 130 5.48 9.82 5.50
C THR A 130 6.61 10.33 6.36
N HIS A 131 6.30 11.15 7.36
CA HIS A 131 7.31 11.81 8.20
C HIS A 131 8.36 12.53 7.34
N ASP A 132 9.57 11.98 7.25
CA ASP A 132 10.74 12.44 6.51
C ASP A 132 11.06 11.58 5.26
N LEU A 133 10.24 10.57 4.95
CA LEU A 133 10.40 9.73 3.76
C LEU A 133 9.49 10.19 2.62
N ARG A 134 10.04 10.26 1.41
CA ARG A 134 9.27 10.24 0.17
C ARG A 134 9.15 8.80 -0.33
N ILE A 135 7.92 8.33 -0.51
CA ILE A 135 7.60 7.02 -1.07
C ILE A 135 6.98 7.23 -2.46
N SER A 136 7.60 6.68 -3.48
CA SER A 136 7.04 6.66 -4.83
C SER A 136 6.95 5.22 -5.33
N ALA A 137 5.74 4.77 -5.62
CA ALA A 137 5.43 3.47 -6.19
C ALA A 137 4.76 3.68 -7.56
N GLU A 138 5.57 3.99 -8.57
CA GLU A 138 5.10 4.28 -9.92
C GLU A 138 5.93 3.53 -10.97
N ASN A 139 5.34 3.26 -12.14
CA ASN A 139 6.02 2.67 -13.29
C ASN A 139 6.89 1.46 -12.92
N GLU A 140 6.31 0.50 -12.19
CA GLU A 140 6.98 -0.75 -11.81
C GLU A 140 8.17 -0.57 -10.85
N LYS A 141 8.35 0.60 -10.24
CA LYS A 141 9.46 0.87 -9.31
C LYS A 141 8.95 1.36 -7.97
N LEU A 142 9.64 0.97 -6.92
CA LEU A 142 9.50 1.54 -5.59
C LEU A 142 10.74 2.38 -5.31
N PHE A 143 10.52 3.63 -4.88
CA PHE A 143 11.55 4.52 -4.40
C PHE A 143 11.25 4.95 -2.96
N ILE A 144 12.30 5.00 -2.14
CA ILE A 144 12.26 5.59 -0.80
C ILE A 144 13.38 6.63 -0.75
N ASN A 145 13.06 7.92 -0.58
CA ASN A 145 14.03 9.03 -0.63
C ASN A 145 14.94 8.99 -1.87
N ASP A 146 14.35 8.72 -3.04
CA ASP A 146 15.03 8.57 -4.33
C ASP A 146 15.91 7.31 -4.49
N ASP A 147 16.07 6.49 -3.45
CA ASP A 147 16.71 5.18 -3.56
C ASP A 147 15.72 4.17 -4.17
N GLY A 148 16.08 3.65 -5.35
CA GLY A 148 15.27 2.67 -6.07
C GLY A 148 15.46 1.25 -5.53
N TYR A 149 14.36 0.55 -5.31
CA TYR A 149 14.34 -0.85 -4.89
C TYR A 149 14.15 -1.75 -6.11
N ALA A 150 15.03 -2.75 -6.21
CA ALA A 150 14.91 -3.77 -7.24
C ALA A 150 13.72 -4.71 -6.98
N THR A 151 13.25 -5.35 -8.04
CA THR A 151 12.28 -6.44 -7.98
C THR A 151 12.63 -7.43 -6.89
N SER A 152 11.74 -7.60 -5.91
CA SER A 152 11.92 -8.56 -4.82
C SER A 152 10.59 -9.17 -4.41
N ALA A 153 10.59 -10.44 -4.03
CA ALA A 153 9.44 -11.09 -3.40
C ALA A 153 9.91 -11.63 -2.06
N LEU A 154 9.44 -11.05 -0.97
CA LEU A 154 9.96 -11.28 0.36
C LEU A 154 8.81 -11.52 1.36
N ALA A 155 9.04 -12.37 2.35
CA ALA A 155 8.09 -12.65 3.42
C ALA A 155 8.72 -12.34 4.78
N GLY A 156 7.94 -11.76 5.70
CA GLY A 156 8.40 -11.43 7.04
C GLY A 156 7.28 -11.19 8.03
N ASN A 157 7.59 -10.50 9.13
CA ASN A 157 6.68 -10.33 10.25
C ASN A 157 5.93 -9.01 10.19
N ASP A 158 6.59 -7.94 9.73
CA ASP A 158 6.01 -6.62 9.57
C ASP A 158 6.40 -6.05 8.21
N LEU A 159 5.77 -4.95 7.76
CA LEU A 159 6.27 -4.18 6.62
C LEU A 159 6.52 -2.76 7.08
N ARG A 160 7.80 -2.37 7.09
CA ARG A 160 8.24 -1.07 7.61
C ARG A 160 9.06 -0.31 6.57
N PHE A 161 8.72 0.95 6.35
CA PHE A 161 9.55 1.89 5.61
C PHE A 161 10.44 2.64 6.58
N THR A 162 11.72 2.68 6.26
CA THR A 162 12.78 3.34 7.04
C THR A 162 13.64 4.18 6.10
N THR A 163 14.50 5.04 6.65
CA THR A 163 15.50 5.78 5.87
C THR A 163 16.51 4.87 5.17
N ALA A 164 16.71 3.64 5.67
CA ALA A 164 17.56 2.62 5.03
C ALA A 164 16.79 1.72 4.05
N GLY A 165 15.48 1.93 3.92
CA GLY A 165 14.61 1.20 3.01
C GLY A 165 13.52 0.37 3.65
N VAL A 166 13.14 -0.69 2.94
CA VAL A 166 12.08 -1.61 3.37
C VAL A 166 12.64 -2.68 4.32
N VAL A 167 12.01 -2.84 5.47
CA VAL A 167 12.34 -3.84 6.49
C VAL A 167 11.13 -4.73 6.75
N LEU A 168 11.40 -6.03 6.96
CA LEU A 168 10.41 -7.09 7.16
C LEU A 168 10.51 -7.78 8.54
#